data_AF-A0A535BTC4-F1
#
_entry.id   AF-A0A535BTC4-F1
#
_cell.length_a   1.000
_cell.length_b   1.000
_cell.length_c   1.000
_cell.angle_alpha   90.00
_cell.angle_beta   90.00
_cell.angle_gamma   90.00
#
_symmetry.space_group_name_H-M   'P 1'
#
loop_
_entity.id
_entity.type
_entity.pdbx_description
1 polymer ?
#
loop_
_entity_poly.entity_id
_entity_poly.type
_entity_poly.pdbx_seq_one_letter_code
_entity_poly.pdbx_strand_id
1 'polypeptide(L)'
;MASYLLVANETAESEDLLHAVSKIHARDPDAAFVIVVPATPLNLLQQFEGTAKSARWLAAQRAQSTRQKLESLGIRVRSTRVGNWDPYLAIEDELLHEEYEAIVVSTLPPGLSRWLRMDLPSRVVRRHPHLRLVHVIARSAAGRSASQSPN
;
A
#
# COMPACT_ATOMS: atom_id res chain seq x y z
N MET A 1 -12.87 -10.43 -14.61
CA MET A 1 -12.67 -9.52 -13.46
C MET A 1 -11.19 -9.40 -13.26
N ALA A 2 -10.61 -8.22 -13.46
CA ALA A 2 -9.19 -8.00 -13.23
C ALA A 2 -8.91 -7.92 -11.73
N SER A 3 -7.92 -8.68 -11.26
CA SER A 3 -7.41 -8.60 -9.89
C SER A 3 -6.23 -7.65 -9.84
N TYR A 4 -6.27 -6.69 -8.91
CA TYR A 4 -5.20 -5.72 -8.66
C TYR A 4 -4.61 -5.93 -7.27
N LEU A 5 -3.29 -6.03 -7.20
CA LEU A 5 -2.57 -6.11 -5.93
C LEU A 5 -2.19 -4.70 -5.46
N LEU A 6 -2.83 -4.21 -4.41
CA LEU A 6 -2.56 -2.92 -3.80
C LEU A 6 -1.58 -3.05 -2.63
N VAL A 7 -0.39 -2.51 -2.78
CA VAL A 7 0.68 -2.54 -1.77
C VAL A 7 0.89 -1.14 -1.21
N ALA A 8 0.50 -0.94 0.05
CA ALA A 8 0.63 0.34 0.72
C ALA A 8 0.86 0.17 2.22
N ASN A 9 1.52 1.14 2.86
CA ASN A 9 1.69 1.15 4.31
C ASN A 9 1.32 2.52 4.91
N GLU A 10 2.29 3.42 5.07
CA GLU A 10 2.05 4.76 5.65
C GLU A 10 1.21 5.68 4.75
N THR A 11 1.06 5.29 3.48
CA THR A 11 0.31 5.99 2.44
C THR A 11 -1.06 5.36 2.16
N ALA A 12 -1.43 4.30 2.88
CA ALA A 12 -2.62 3.53 2.58
C ALA A 12 -3.92 4.35 2.64
N GLU A 13 -3.90 5.44 3.41
CA GLU A 13 -5.02 6.37 3.55
C GLU A 13 -4.86 7.70 2.78
N SER A 14 -3.85 7.80 1.92
CA SER A 14 -3.57 9.02 1.17
C SER A 14 -4.60 9.27 0.06
N GLU A 15 -4.94 10.54 -0.16
CA GLU A 15 -5.81 10.95 -1.27
C GLU A 15 -5.20 10.61 -2.62
N ASP A 16 -3.87 10.70 -2.75
CA ASP A 16 -3.14 10.32 -3.96
C ASP A 16 -3.39 8.83 -4.31
N LEU A 17 -3.37 7.95 -3.31
CA LEU A 17 -3.65 6.53 -3.51
C LEU A 17 -5.12 6.29 -3.85
N LEU A 18 -6.04 6.87 -3.09
CA LEU A 18 -7.48 6.71 -3.33
C LEU A 18 -7.84 7.19 -4.75
N HIS A 19 -7.31 8.35 -5.18
CA HIS A 19 -7.55 8.88 -6.51
C HIS A 19 -6.98 7.98 -7.61
N ALA A 20 -5.81 7.38 -7.40
CA ALA A 20 -5.23 6.43 -8.36
C ALA A 20 -6.10 5.16 -8.50
N VAL A 21 -6.58 4.60 -7.37
CA VAL A 21 -7.46 3.43 -7.38
C VAL A 21 -8.82 3.78 -8.00
N SER A 22 -9.40 4.95 -7.70
CA SER A 22 -10.63 5.43 -8.34
C SER A 22 -10.49 5.57 -9.86
N LYS A 23 -9.32 6.01 -10.37
CA LYS A 23 -9.07 6.06 -11.82
C LYS A 23 -9.03 4.68 -12.47
N ILE A 24 -8.49 3.67 -11.77
CA ILE A 24 -8.51 2.28 -12.24
C ILE A 24 -9.96 1.79 -12.26
N HIS A 25 -10.69 1.98 -11.17
CA HIS A 25 -12.09 1.57 -11.06
C HIS A 25 -13.01 2.26 -12.10
N ALA A 26 -12.76 3.53 -12.43
CA ALA A 26 -13.52 4.23 -13.47
C ALA A 26 -13.32 3.64 -14.88
N ARG A 27 -12.17 3.00 -15.12
CA ARG A 27 -11.87 2.31 -16.39
C ARG A 27 -12.31 0.86 -16.39
N ASP A 28 -12.27 0.23 -15.22
CA ASP A 28 -12.68 -1.15 -14.99
C ASP A 28 -13.56 -1.21 -13.72
N PRO A 29 -14.88 -1.05 -13.87
CA PRO A 29 -15.82 -1.09 -12.75
C PRO A 29 -15.87 -2.44 -12.02
N ASP A 30 -15.47 -3.52 -12.69
CA ASP A 30 -15.46 -4.87 -12.16
C ASP A 30 -14.10 -5.26 -11.54
N ALA A 31 -13.15 -4.33 -11.50
CA ALA A 31 -11.85 -4.51 -10.85
C ALA A 31 -12.01 -4.84 -9.36
N ALA A 32 -11.30 -5.89 -8.93
CA ALA A 32 -11.23 -6.30 -7.53
C ALA A 32 -9.82 -6.05 -6.97
N PHE A 33 -9.74 -5.48 -5.77
CA PHE A 33 -8.47 -5.17 -5.13
C PHE A 33 -8.17 -6.11 -3.97
N VAL A 34 -6.92 -6.57 -3.91
CA VAL A 34 -6.35 -7.23 -2.73
C VAL A 34 -5.33 -6.29 -2.11
N ILE A 35 -5.45 -6.03 -0.81
CA ILE A 35 -4.59 -5.07 -0.11
C ILE A 35 -3.55 -5.81 0.71
N VAL A 36 -2.28 -5.56 0.45
CA VAL A 36 -1.16 -6.05 1.25
C VAL A 36 -0.49 -4.88 1.97
N VAL A 37 -0.46 -4.97 3.30
CA VAL A 37 0.24 -3.99 4.15
C VAL A 37 1.45 -4.67 4.80
N PRO A 38 2.69 -4.31 4.41
CA PRO A 38 3.90 -4.83 5.03
C PRO A 38 3.97 -4.51 6.53
N ALA A 39 4.21 -5.54 7.36
CA ALA A 39 4.35 -5.39 8.82
C ALA A 39 5.73 -4.82 9.19
N THR A 40 6.02 -3.59 8.79
CA THR A 40 7.30 -2.93 9.08
C THR A 40 7.52 -2.84 10.60
N PRO A 41 8.57 -3.47 11.15
CA PRO A 41 8.75 -3.56 12.58
C PRO A 41 9.02 -2.16 13.17
N LEU A 42 8.40 -1.91 14.31
CA LEU A 42 8.36 -0.58 14.95
C LEU A 42 9.73 -0.13 15.44
N ASN A 43 10.68 -1.02 15.69
CA ASN A 43 12.08 -0.67 16.00
C ASN A 43 12.83 0.00 14.83
N LEU A 44 12.31 -0.11 13.59
CA LEU A 44 12.79 0.65 12.43
C LEU A 44 12.06 2.01 12.27
N LEU A 45 11.12 2.32 13.16
CA LEU A 45 10.53 3.64 13.37
C LEU A 45 11.17 4.16 14.67
N GLN A 46 12.13 5.07 14.57
CA GLN A 46 13.10 5.43 15.62
C GLN A 46 12.52 6.01 16.94
N GLN A 47 11.23 5.87 17.24
CA GLN A 47 10.54 6.52 18.35
C GLN A 47 9.73 5.60 19.28
N PHE A 48 9.63 4.27 19.04
CA PHE A 48 8.86 3.40 19.93
C PHE A 48 9.50 2.01 20.14
N GLU A 49 9.57 1.56 21.40
CA GLU A 49 9.83 0.16 21.79
C GLU A 49 8.64 -0.74 21.39
N GLY A 50 8.45 -0.93 20.09
CA GLY A 50 7.34 -1.71 19.57
C GLY A 50 7.73 -3.15 19.25
N THR A 51 7.01 -4.11 19.82
CA THR A 51 7.18 -5.54 19.50
C THR A 51 6.67 -5.86 18.09
N ALA A 52 7.10 -6.99 17.51
CA ALA A 52 6.59 -7.48 16.22
C ALA A 52 5.06 -7.70 16.21
N LYS A 53 4.46 -7.99 17.38
CA LYS A 53 3.01 -8.12 17.56
C LYS A 53 2.31 -6.77 17.35
N SER A 54 2.88 -5.70 17.90
CA SER A 54 2.38 -4.33 17.72
C SER A 54 2.51 -3.86 16.26
N ALA A 55 3.59 -4.21 15.56
CA ALA A 55 3.78 -3.89 14.14
C ALA A 55 2.71 -4.52 13.24
N ARG A 56 2.45 -5.82 13.44
CA ARG A 56 1.39 -6.54 12.70
C ARG A 56 0.00 -5.99 13.00
N TRP A 57 -0.27 -5.66 14.27
CA TRP A 57 -1.55 -5.07 14.65
C TRP A 57 -1.78 -3.72 13.96
N LEU A 58 -0.76 -2.84 13.94
CA LEU A 58 -0.85 -1.55 13.25
C LEU A 58 -1.03 -1.73 11.73
N ALA A 59 -0.31 -2.67 11.12
CA ALA A 59 -0.47 -2.99 9.71
C ALA A 59 -1.90 -3.50 9.40
N ALA A 60 -2.47 -4.35 10.27
CA ALA A 60 -3.84 -4.81 10.13
C ALA A 60 -4.86 -3.67 10.23
N GLN A 61 -4.67 -2.75 11.18
CA GLN A 61 -5.51 -1.55 11.31
C GLN A 61 -5.46 -0.69 10.05
N ARG A 62 -4.26 -0.43 9.51
CA ARG A 62 -4.09 0.31 8.25
C ARG A 62 -4.76 -0.39 7.07
N ALA A 63 -4.62 -1.72 6.96
CA ALA A 63 -5.26 -2.50 5.92
C ALA A 63 -6.79 -2.38 5.99
N GLN A 64 -7.35 -2.49 7.20
CA GLN A 64 -8.79 -2.41 7.42
C GLN A 64 -9.34 -1.00 7.15
N SER A 65 -8.64 0.04 7.60
CA SER A 65 -9.00 1.44 7.34
C SER A 65 -8.98 1.75 5.84
N THR A 66 -7.95 1.28 5.13
CA THR A 66 -7.85 1.43 3.67
C THR A 66 -8.99 0.74 2.95
N ARG A 67 -9.31 -0.49 3.37
CA ARG A 67 -10.45 -1.23 2.85
C ARG A 67 -11.75 -0.46 3.01
N GLN A 68 -12.04 0.03 4.21
CA GLN A 68 -13.27 0.79 4.48
C GLN A 68 -13.37 2.04 3.61
N LYS A 69 -12.26 2.76 3.39
CA LYS A 69 -12.21 3.94 2.52
C LYS A 69 -12.42 3.60 1.04
N LEU A 70 -11.91 2.48 0.56
CA LEU A 70 -12.14 2.05 -0.81
C LEU A 70 -13.59 1.57 -1.00
N GLU A 71 -14.10 0.78 -0.07
CA GLU A 71 -15.49 0.29 -0.11
C GLU A 71 -16.50 1.44 -0.02
N SER A 72 -16.23 2.51 0.73
CA SER A 72 -17.10 3.69 0.77
C SER A 72 -17.16 4.47 -0.55
N LEU A 73 -16.17 4.28 -1.42
CA LEU A 73 -16.12 4.81 -2.79
C LEU A 73 -16.74 3.85 -3.82
N GLY A 74 -17.34 2.74 -3.38
CA GLY A 74 -17.92 1.71 -4.25
C GLY A 74 -16.88 0.75 -4.85
N ILE A 75 -15.61 0.84 -4.44
CA ILE A 75 -14.52 0.01 -4.97
C ILE A 75 -14.52 -1.34 -4.25
N ARG A 76 -14.52 -2.44 -5.02
CA ARG A 76 -14.53 -3.78 -4.46
C ARG A 76 -13.17 -4.18 -3.91
N VAL A 77 -13.11 -4.43 -2.61
CA VAL A 77 -11.95 -5.02 -1.95
C VAL A 77 -12.24 -6.48 -1.62
N ARG A 78 -11.52 -7.39 -2.27
CA ARG A 78 -11.71 -8.84 -2.08
C ARG A 78 -11.13 -9.29 -0.75
N SER A 79 -9.92 -8.84 -0.43
CA SER A 79 -9.26 -9.23 0.81
C SER A 79 -8.19 -8.24 1.26
N THR A 80 -7.88 -8.28 2.55
CA THR A 80 -6.79 -7.53 3.19
C THR A 80 -5.82 -8.53 3.84
N ARG A 81 -4.52 -8.27 3.72
CA ARG A 81 -3.44 -9.10 4.22
C ARG A 81 -2.37 -8.26 4.88
N VAL A 82 -1.80 -8.80 5.95
CA VAL A 82 -0.59 -8.25 6.57
C VAL A 82 0.59 -9.05 6.05
N GLY A 83 1.43 -8.40 5.24
CA GLY A 83 2.55 -9.03 4.57
C GLY A 83 3.83 -9.05 5.41
N ASN A 84 4.88 -9.61 4.82
CA ASN A 84 6.24 -9.53 5.36
C ASN A 84 6.66 -8.08 5.62
N TRP A 85 7.63 -7.86 6.51
CA TRP A 85 8.15 -6.51 6.78
C TRP A 85 8.90 -5.93 5.59
N ASP A 86 9.52 -6.81 4.77
CA ASP A 86 10.11 -6.45 3.50
C ASP A 86 8.98 -6.37 2.44
N PRO A 87 8.77 -5.21 1.81
CA PRO A 87 7.67 -5.01 0.87
C PRO A 87 7.83 -5.82 -0.42
N TYR A 88 9.05 -6.16 -0.81
CA TYR A 88 9.28 -7.02 -1.97
C TYR A 88 8.86 -8.46 -1.62
N LEU A 89 9.28 -8.98 -0.46
CA LEU A 89 8.85 -10.32 -0.03
C LEU A 89 7.33 -10.38 0.20
N ALA A 90 6.72 -9.33 0.71
CA ALA A 90 5.26 -9.26 0.86
C ALA A 90 4.52 -9.34 -0.49
N ILE A 91 5.11 -8.81 -1.56
CA ILE A 91 4.58 -8.95 -2.93
C ILE A 91 4.77 -10.40 -3.41
N GLU A 92 5.98 -10.95 -3.30
CA GLU A 92 6.27 -12.32 -3.73
C GLU A 92 5.34 -13.33 -3.06
N ASP A 93 5.16 -13.21 -1.73
CA ASP A 93 4.29 -14.08 -0.96
C ASP A 93 2.85 -14.06 -1.50
N GLU A 94 2.33 -12.87 -1.88
CA GLU A 94 0.98 -12.74 -2.42
C GLU A 94 0.86 -13.24 -3.87
N LEU A 95 1.88 -13.02 -4.70
CA LEU A 95 1.93 -13.55 -6.07
C LEU A 95 1.99 -15.08 -6.12
N LEU A 96 2.39 -15.75 -5.03
CA LEU A 96 2.32 -17.21 -4.90
C LEU A 96 0.88 -17.72 -4.63
N HIS A 97 0.00 -16.85 -4.12
CA HIS A 97 -1.37 -17.21 -3.77
C HIS A 97 -2.37 -16.99 -4.90
N GLU A 98 -2.20 -15.92 -5.67
CA GLU A 98 -3.15 -15.52 -6.70
C GLU A 98 -2.45 -14.77 -7.85
N GLU A 99 -3.02 -14.88 -9.06
CA GLU A 99 -2.58 -14.11 -10.22
C GLU A 99 -3.24 -12.73 -10.26
N TYR A 100 -2.46 -11.72 -10.66
CA TYR A 100 -2.90 -10.32 -10.73
C TYR A 100 -2.60 -9.77 -12.12
N GLU A 101 -3.45 -8.86 -12.60
CA GLU A 101 -3.19 -8.16 -13.87
C GLU A 101 -2.18 -7.02 -13.67
N ALA A 102 -2.25 -6.38 -12.52
CA ALA A 102 -1.40 -5.26 -12.18
C ALA A 102 -1.15 -5.17 -10.68
N ILE A 103 0.01 -4.59 -10.35
CA ILE A 103 0.39 -4.26 -8.98
C ILE A 103 0.35 -2.74 -8.85
N VAL A 104 -0.39 -2.24 -7.87
CA VAL A 104 -0.41 -0.84 -7.47
C VAL A 104 0.49 -0.68 -6.25
N VAL A 105 1.66 -0.07 -6.41
CA VAL A 105 2.59 0.18 -5.30
C VAL A 105 2.49 1.64 -4.90
N SER A 106 2.10 1.90 -3.64
CA SER A 106 2.07 3.24 -3.07
C SER A 106 3.33 3.48 -2.24
N THR A 107 4.10 4.51 -2.59
CA THR A 107 5.29 4.91 -1.85
C THR A 107 5.20 6.33 -1.35
N LEU A 108 5.94 6.64 -0.29
CA LEU A 108 6.19 8.04 0.10
C LEU A 108 6.94 8.81 -1.01
N PRO A 109 7.02 10.14 -0.93
CA PRO A 109 7.83 10.93 -1.85
C PRO A 109 9.33 10.60 -1.76
N PRO A 110 10.10 10.91 -2.81
CA PRO A 110 11.56 10.86 -2.76
C PRO A 110 12.10 11.61 -1.54
N GLY A 111 13.18 11.09 -0.95
CA GLY A 111 13.75 11.64 0.28
C GLY A 111 13.14 11.07 1.57
N LEU A 112 11.84 10.73 1.60
CA LEU A 112 11.19 10.12 2.77
C LEU A 112 10.95 8.61 2.60
N SER A 113 10.74 8.15 1.36
CA SER A 113 10.40 6.77 1.09
C SER A 113 11.58 5.81 1.22
N ARG A 114 11.49 4.90 2.19
CA ARG A 114 12.42 3.76 2.32
C ARG A 114 12.32 2.80 1.14
N TRP A 115 11.12 2.60 0.61
CA TRP A 115 10.88 1.70 -0.52
C TRP A 115 11.53 2.22 -1.81
N LEU A 116 11.55 3.54 -2.01
CA LEU A 116 12.31 4.13 -3.12
C LEU A 116 13.82 4.05 -2.90
N ARG A 117 14.32 4.21 -1.66
CA ARG A 117 15.76 4.07 -1.36
C ARG A 117 16.29 2.65 -1.62
N MET A 118 15.43 1.64 -1.52
CA MET A 118 15.77 0.25 -1.86
C MET A 118 15.35 -0.16 -3.27
N ASP A 119 14.99 0.81 -4.12
CA ASP A 119 14.62 0.61 -5.52
C ASP A 119 13.48 -0.41 -5.74
N LEU A 120 12.50 -0.45 -4.81
CA LEU A 120 11.40 -1.42 -4.83
C LEU A 120 10.62 -1.42 -6.16
N PRO A 121 10.13 -0.27 -6.69
CA PRO A 121 9.34 -0.27 -7.93
C PRO A 121 10.11 -0.87 -9.11
N SER A 122 11.37 -0.45 -9.29
CA SER A 122 12.22 -0.97 -10.36
C SER A 122 12.50 -2.46 -10.19
N ARG A 123 12.72 -2.93 -8.96
CA ARG A 123 12.95 -4.35 -8.65
C ARG A 123 11.73 -5.21 -9.03
N VAL A 124 10.52 -4.74 -8.72
CA VAL A 124 9.27 -5.42 -9.10
C VAL A 124 9.15 -5.53 -10.63
N VAL A 125 9.36 -4.43 -11.36
CA VAL A 125 9.30 -4.44 -12.84
C VAL A 125 10.35 -5.39 -13.44
N ARG A 126 11.58 -5.38 -12.92
CA ARG A 126 12.66 -6.23 -13.43
C ARG A 126 12.37 -7.71 -13.21
N ARG A 127 11.79 -8.09 -12.07
CA ARG A 127 11.49 -9.49 -11.76
C ARG A 127 10.22 -9.99 -12.43
N HIS A 128 9.23 -9.11 -12.59
CA HIS A 128 7.91 -9.40 -13.11
C HIS A 128 7.57 -8.52 -14.31
N PRO A 129 8.28 -8.65 -15.45
CA PRO A 129 8.06 -7.80 -16.62
C PRO A 129 6.69 -8.03 -17.30
N HIS A 130 6.01 -9.13 -16.96
CA HIS A 130 4.68 -9.47 -17.44
C HIS A 130 3.56 -8.78 -16.64
N LEU A 131 3.85 -8.27 -15.44
CA LEU A 131 2.88 -7.57 -14.59
C LEU A 131 2.96 -6.06 -14.83
N ARG A 132 1.80 -5.42 -15.00
CA ARG A 132 1.75 -3.96 -15.09
C ARG A 132 1.97 -3.35 -13.69
N LEU A 133 3.02 -2.56 -13.53
CA LEU A 133 3.23 -1.79 -12.30
C LEU A 133 2.60 -0.40 -12.42
N VAL A 134 1.70 -0.07 -11.49
CA VAL A 134 1.18 1.27 -11.26
C VAL A 134 1.84 1.83 -10.00
N HIS A 135 2.83 2.71 -10.18
CA HIS A 135 3.51 3.35 -9.06
C HIS A 135 2.82 4.66 -8.69
N VAL A 136 2.39 4.76 -7.44
CA VAL A 136 1.74 5.96 -6.88
C VAL A 136 2.65 6.57 -5.83
N ILE A 137 3.04 7.82 -6.02
CA ILE A 137 3.74 8.60 -5.00
C ILE A 137 2.68 9.34 -4.19
N ALA A 138 2.68 9.12 -2.88
CA ALA A 138 1.67 9.59 -1.97
C ALA A 138 2.30 10.17 -0.70
N ARG A 139 1.73 11.25 -0.16
CA ARG A 139 2.13 11.74 1.18
C ARG A 139 1.41 10.94 2.26
N SER A 140 2.06 10.75 3.42
CA SER A 140 1.40 10.06 4.53
C SER A 140 0.18 10.83 5.00
N ALA A 141 -0.93 10.14 5.24
CA ALA A 141 -2.15 10.73 5.78
C ALA A 141 -1.95 11.33 7.19
N ALA A 142 -0.96 10.82 7.96
CA ALA A 142 -0.62 11.32 9.29
C ALA A 142 -0.01 12.73 9.29
N GLY A 143 0.45 13.24 8.14
CA GLY A 143 1.09 14.56 8.01
C GLY A 143 0.14 15.76 8.08
N ARG A 144 -1.18 15.56 8.13
CA ARG A 144 -2.16 16.68 8.20
C ARG A 144 -2.39 17.26 9.60
N SER A 145 -1.69 16.77 10.63
CA SER A 145 -1.84 17.30 11.99
C SER A 145 -0.89 18.45 12.37
N ALA A 146 0.02 18.88 11.49
CA ALA A 146 1.02 19.90 11.82
C ALA A 146 1.08 21.01 10.74
N SER A 147 -0.02 21.75 10.55
CA SER A 147 -0.02 23.09 9.93
C SER A 147 -1.43 23.70 9.91
N GLN A 148 -2.03 23.85 11.09
CA GLN A 148 -3.09 24.84 11.29
C GLN A 148 -2.80 25.59 12.59
N SER A 149 -1.88 26.55 12.52
CA SER A 149 -1.84 27.66 13.45
C SER A 149 -2.74 28.75 12.85
N PRO A 150 -3.89 29.08 13.46
CA PRO A 150 -4.61 30.28 13.08
C PRO A 150 -3.87 31.49 13.65
N ASN A 151 -3.74 32.51 12.80
CA ASN A 151 -3.28 33.85 13.14
C ASN A 151 -4.37 34.59 13.93
#